data_AF-W7KZU9-F1
#
_entry.id   AF-W7KZU9-F1
#
_cell.length_a   1.000
_cell.length_b   1.000
_cell.length_c   1.000
_cell.angle_alpha   90.00
_cell.angle_beta   90.00
_cell.angle_gamma   90.00
#
_symmetry.space_group_name_H-M   'P 1'
#
loop_
_entity.id
_entity.type
_entity.pdbx_description
1 polymer ?
#
loop_
_entity_poly.entity_id
_entity_poly.type
_entity_poly.pdbx_seq_one_letter_code
_entity_poly.pdbx_strand_id
1 'polypeptide(L)'
;MWVIFGVIAIVTTFINLYMYKSGKDYKFAMAMALSFTALTICADYSYLTRWVKAEDWAALSDVIPGMARAFWFLTIVSILLNIAPIFLERKRKK
;
A
#
# COMPACT_ATOMS: atom_id res chain seq x y z
N MET A 1 -9.18 0.51 -11.20
CA MET A 1 -9.57 1.15 -9.92
C MET A 1 -8.56 0.93 -8.80
N TRP A 2 -7.74 -0.13 -8.82
CA TRP A 2 -6.67 -0.33 -7.83
C TRP A 2 -5.68 0.85 -7.74
N VAL A 3 -5.33 1.46 -8.87
CA VAL A 3 -4.43 2.63 -8.94
C VAL A 3 -4.91 3.78 -8.07
N ILE A 4 -6.23 4.02 -7.99
CA ILE A 4 -6.80 5.10 -7.17
C ILE A 4 -6.50 4.84 -5.69
N PHE A 5 -6.73 3.62 -5.21
CA PHE A 5 -6.39 3.25 -3.84
C PHE A 5 -4.88 3.34 -3.59
N GLY A 6 -4.05 2.97 -4.57
CA GLY A 6 -2.60 3.09 -4.46
C GLY A 6 -2.14 4.54 -4.30
N VAL A 7 -2.71 5.46 -5.07
CA VAL A 7 -2.42 6.89 -4.96
C VAL A 7 -2.86 7.44 -3.60
N ILE A 8 -4.06 7.07 -3.11
CA ILE A 8 -4.52 7.49 -1.78
C ILE A 8 -3.59 6.94 -0.69
N ALA A 9 -3.12 5.69 -0.81
CA ALA A 9 -2.17 5.10 0.12
C ALA A 9 -0.85 5.89 0.16
N ILE A 10 -0.33 6.33 -0.99
CA ILE A 10 0.88 7.13 -1.07
C ILE A 10 0.67 8.51 -0.41
N VAL A 11 -0.41 9.20 -0.75
CA VAL A 11 -0.73 10.53 -0.17
C VAL A 11 -0.86 10.44 1.35
N THR A 12 -1.62 9.46 1.85
CA THR A 12 -1.80 9.26 3.30
C THR A 12 -0.51 8.83 4.01
N THR A 13 0.39 8.12 3.33
CA THR A 13 1.74 7.81 3.84
C THR A 13 2.56 9.09 4.04
N PHE A 14 2.56 10.02 3.07
CA PHE A 14 3.25 11.29 3.24
C PHE A 14 2.64 12.13 4.39
N ILE A 15 1.31 12.14 4.50
CA ILE A 15 0.62 12.80 5.62
C ILE A 15 1.05 12.19 6.96
N ASN A 16 1.08 10.85 7.08
CA ASN A 16 1.56 10.14 8.28
C ASN A 16 2.97 10.62 8.70
N LEU A 17 3.93 10.58 7.76
CA LEU A 17 5.31 10.98 8.04
C LEU A 17 5.43 12.46 8.40
N TYR A 18 4.67 13.33 7.74
CA TYR A 18 4.63 14.76 8.04
C TYR A 18 4.04 15.05 9.43
N MET A 19 2.95 14.38 9.80
CA MET A 19 2.32 14.51 11.13
C MET A 19 3.28 14.06 12.24
N TYR A 20 3.96 12.93 12.05
CA TYR A 20 5.00 12.45 12.97
C TYR A 20 6.10 13.49 13.16
N LYS A 21 6.66 14.03 12.06
CA LYS A 21 7.70 15.07 12.10
C LYS A 21 7.22 16.34 12.81
N SER A 22 5.94 16.68 12.66
CA SER A 22 5.31 17.85 13.29
C SER A 22 4.88 17.62 14.76
N GLY A 23 5.15 16.44 15.32
CA GLY A 23 4.74 16.07 16.67
C GLY A 23 3.22 15.88 16.86
N LYS A 24 2.46 15.72 15.76
CA LYS A 24 1.02 15.47 15.78
C LYS A 24 0.72 13.98 15.80
N ASP A 25 -0.49 13.60 16.21
CA ASP A 25 -0.92 12.19 16.19
C ASP A 25 -1.08 11.68 14.75
N TYR A 26 -0.15 10.81 14.33
CA TYR A 26 -0.06 10.27 12.98
C TYR A 26 -0.81 8.94 12.80
N LYS A 27 -1.30 8.32 13.89
CA LYS A 27 -1.79 6.92 13.87
C LYS A 27 -3.01 6.72 12.98
N PHE A 28 -3.89 7.73 12.88
CA PHE A 28 -5.03 7.67 11.97
C PHE A 28 -4.59 7.70 10.50
N ALA A 29 -3.66 8.60 10.14
CA ALA A 29 -3.09 8.65 8.80
C ALA A 29 -2.34 7.37 8.44
N MET A 30 -1.61 6.79 9.39
CA MET A 30 -0.98 5.48 9.27
C MET A 30 -2.02 4.36 8.99
N ALA A 31 -3.10 4.30 9.76
CA ALA A 31 -4.15 3.31 9.59
C ALA A 31 -4.83 3.44 8.23
N MET A 32 -5.11 4.66 7.77
CA MET A 32 -5.62 4.91 6.43
C MET A 32 -4.64 4.42 5.35
N ALA A 33 -3.36 4.77 5.44
CA ALA A 33 -2.36 4.38 4.44
C ALA A 33 -2.24 2.85 4.29
N LEU A 34 -2.21 2.13 5.41
CA LEU A 34 -2.19 0.66 5.41
C LEU A 34 -3.49 0.07 4.86
N SER A 35 -4.64 0.66 5.21
CA SER A 35 -5.95 0.21 4.71
C SER A 35 -6.07 0.39 3.20
N PHE A 36 -5.64 1.54 2.66
CA PHE A 36 -5.64 1.78 1.22
C PHE A 36 -4.59 0.93 0.48
N THR A 37 -3.47 0.60 1.12
CA THR A 37 -2.51 -0.38 0.58
C THR A 37 -3.19 -1.75 0.44
N ALA A 38 -3.91 -2.22 1.47
CA ALA A 38 -4.64 -3.48 1.40
C ALA A 38 -5.76 -3.45 0.35
N LEU A 39 -6.55 -2.38 0.29
CA LEU A 39 -7.60 -2.19 -0.72
C LEU A 39 -7.05 -2.17 -2.15
N THR A 40 -5.83 -1.66 -2.35
CA THR A 40 -5.15 -1.70 -3.65
C THR A 40 -4.97 -3.14 -4.13
N ILE A 41 -4.47 -4.02 -3.25
CA ILE A 41 -4.26 -5.44 -3.58
C ILE A 41 -5.59 -6.16 -3.79
N CYS A 42 -6.60 -5.91 -2.94
CA CYS A 42 -7.93 -6.50 -3.13
C CYS A 42 -8.58 -6.07 -4.45
N ALA A 43 -8.43 -4.80 -4.82
CA ALA A 43 -8.95 -4.27 -6.08
C ALA A 43 -8.19 -4.81 -7.30
N ASP A 44 -6.88 -5.02 -7.18
CA ASP A 44 -6.08 -5.65 -8.22
C ASP A 44 -6.45 -7.12 -8.41
N TYR A 45 -6.57 -7.88 -7.32
CA TYR A 45 -7.03 -9.27 -7.36
C TYR A 45 -8.42 -9.38 -8.02
N SER A 46 -9.34 -8.47 -7.66
CA SER A 46 -10.65 -8.38 -8.29
C SER A 46 -10.56 -8.07 -9.80
N TYR A 47 -9.59 -7.26 -10.22
CA TYR A 47 -9.33 -6.98 -11.63
C TYR A 47 -8.81 -8.21 -12.37
N LEU A 48 -7.89 -8.98 -11.78
CA LEU A 48 -7.37 -10.23 -12.37
C LEU A 48 -8.49 -11.25 -12.65
N THR A 49 -9.54 -11.30 -11.82
CA THR A 49 -10.68 -12.18 -12.08
C THR A 49 -11.37 -11.91 -13.42
N ARG A 50 -11.24 -10.70 -13.98
CA ARG A 50 -11.83 -10.37 -15.29
C ARG A 50 -11.09 -11.07 -16.42
N TRP A 51 -9.77 -11.18 -16.34
CA TRP A 51 -8.97 -11.92 -17.33
C TRP A 51 -9.20 -13.43 -17.22
N VAL A 52 -9.33 -13.95 -15.99
CA VAL A 52 -9.71 -15.36 -15.79
C VAL A 52 -11.07 -15.66 -16.40
N LYS A 53 -12.08 -14.81 -16.18
CA LYS A 53 -13.42 -14.98 -16.76
C LYS A 53 -13.45 -14.84 -18.28
N ALA A 54 -12.53 -14.07 -18.85
CA ALA A 54 -12.36 -13.91 -20.28
C ALA A 54 -11.46 -14.98 -20.90
N GLU A 55 -10.93 -15.92 -20.09
CA GLU A 55 -9.98 -16.96 -20.50
C GLU A 55 -8.72 -16.40 -21.19
N ASP A 56 -8.30 -15.18 -20.84
CA ASP A 56 -7.14 -14.51 -21.41
C ASP A 56 -5.85 -14.94 -20.69
N TRP A 57 -5.47 -16.20 -20.90
CA TRP A 57 -4.29 -16.81 -20.29
C TRP A 57 -2.98 -16.15 -20.74
N ALA A 58 -2.95 -15.62 -21.97
CA ALA A 58 -1.80 -14.91 -22.49
C ALA A 58 -1.55 -13.62 -21.70
N ALA A 59 -2.57 -12.79 -21.47
CA ALA A 59 -2.45 -11.59 -20.66
C ALA A 59 -2.10 -11.90 -19.20
N LEU A 60 -2.70 -12.95 -18.61
CA LEU A 60 -2.38 -13.41 -17.26
C LEU A 60 -0.89 -13.78 -17.13
N SER A 61 -0.36 -14.55 -18.08
CA SER A 61 1.03 -15.00 -18.10
C SER A 61 2.03 -13.85 -18.28
N ASP A 62 1.70 -12.87 -19.14
CA ASP A 62 2.58 -11.73 -19.43
C ASP A 62 2.62 -10.71 -18.27
N VAL A 63 1.47 -10.42 -17.66
CA VAL A 63 1.36 -9.27 -16.73
C VAL A 63 1.47 -9.66 -15.26
N ILE A 64 0.86 -10.78 -14.81
CA ILE A 64 0.81 -11.13 -13.38
C ILE A 64 2.20 -11.25 -12.74
N PRO A 65 3.19 -11.95 -13.34
CA PRO A 65 4.49 -12.12 -12.68
C PRO A 65 5.24 -10.80 -12.46
N GLY A 66 5.07 -9.84 -13.37
CA GLY A 66 5.60 -8.49 -13.22
C GLY A 66 4.89 -7.72 -12.11
N MET A 67 3.55 -7.68 -12.17
CA MET A 67 2.74 -6.96 -11.18
C MET A 67 2.87 -7.53 -9.77
N ALA A 68 2.91 -8.85 -9.59
CA ALA A 68 3.06 -9.48 -8.30
C ALA A 68 4.37 -9.07 -7.61
N ARG A 69 5.48 -9.02 -8.36
CA ARG A 69 6.77 -8.54 -7.84
C ARG A 69 6.71 -7.06 -7.43
N ALA A 70 6.10 -6.23 -8.26
CA ALA A 70 5.93 -4.81 -7.97
C ALA A 70 5.06 -4.58 -6.72
N PHE A 71 3.93 -5.27 -6.61
CA PHE A 71 3.06 -5.15 -5.44
C PHE A 71 3.70 -5.64 -4.16
N TRP A 72 4.43 -6.77 -4.18
CA TRP A 72 5.20 -7.21 -3.02
C TRP A 72 6.17 -6.14 -2.55
N PHE A 73 6.97 -5.58 -3.46
CA PHE A 73 7.92 -4.53 -3.14
C PHE A 73 7.22 -3.29 -2.56
N LEU A 74 6.17 -2.79 -3.23
CA LEU A 74 5.44 -1.60 -2.80
C LEU A 74 4.71 -1.80 -1.47
N THR A 75 4.14 -2.98 -1.22
CA THR A 75 3.49 -3.31 0.05
C THR A 75 4.51 -3.34 1.19
N ILE A 76 5.68 -3.96 0.99
CA ILE A 76 6.76 -3.95 1.99
C ILE A 76 7.19 -2.52 2.29
N VAL A 77 7.44 -1.70 1.27
CA VAL A 77 7.82 -0.28 1.43
C VAL A 77 6.73 0.48 2.18
N SER A 78 5.47 0.30 1.84
CA SER A 78 4.34 0.95 2.51
C SER A 78 4.27 0.58 4.00
N ILE A 79 4.41 -0.70 4.33
CA ILE A 79 4.43 -1.18 5.73
C ILE A 79 5.60 -0.54 6.49
N LEU A 80 6.81 -0.58 5.91
CA LEU A 80 8.00 -0.02 6.55
C LEU A 80 7.86 1.48 6.82
N LEU A 81 7.43 2.25 5.81
CA LEU A 81 7.25 3.70 5.95
C LEU A 81 6.17 4.03 6.98
N ASN A 82 5.04 3.32 6.95
CA ASN A 82 3.91 3.67 7.82
C ASN A 82 4.12 3.27 9.28
N ILE A 83 4.86 2.20 9.55
CA ILE A 83 5.15 1.75 10.93
C ILE A 83 6.41 2.42 11.50
N ALA A 84 7.32 2.95 10.66
CA ALA A 84 8.55 3.61 11.12
C ALA A 84 8.34 4.68 12.22
N PRO A 85 7.35 5.59 12.14
CA PRO A 85 7.03 6.53 13.22
C PRO A 85 6.85 5.89 14.59
N ILE A 86 6.18 4.73 14.68
CA ILE A 86 5.97 4.00 15.95
C ILE A 86 7.30 3.55 16.55
N PHE A 87 8.18 2.98 15.72
CA PHE A 87 9.49 2.52 16.19
C PHE A 87 10.37 3.68 16.64
N LEU A 88 10.35 4.80 15.91
CA LEU A 88 11.11 6.00 16.27
C LEU A 88 10.58 6.64 17.56
N GLU A 89 9.26 6.71 17.73
CA GLU A 89 8.64 7.20 18.96
C GLU A 89 9.02 6.34 20.18
N ARG A 90 9.03 5.00 20.02
CA ARG A 90 9.48 4.08 21.08
C ARG A 90 10.97 4.25 21.41
N LYS A 91 11.83 4.46 20.42
CA LYS A 91 13.26 4.72 20.66
C LYS A 91 13.51 6.04 21.38
N ARG A 92 12.69 7.08 21.17
CA ARG A 92 12.84 8.38 21.84
C ARG A 92 12.34 8.38 23.31
N LYS A 93 11.50 7.42 23.67
CA LYS A 93 10.98 7.24 25.04
C LYS A 93 11.86 6.32 25.91
N LYS A 94 12.79 5.59 25.30
CA LYS A 94 13.86 4.88 26.00
C LYS A 94 15.03 5.81 26.24
#